data_AF-A0A2S2R6C2-F1
#
_entry.id   AF-A0A2S2R6C2-F1
#
_cell.length_a   1.000
_cell.length_b   1.000
_cell.length_c   1.000
_cell.angle_alpha   90.00
_cell.angle_beta   90.00
_cell.angle_gamma   90.00
#
_symmetry.space_group_name_H-M   'P 1'
#
loop_
_entity.id
_entity.type
_entity.pdbx_description
1 polymer ?
#
loop_
_entity_poly.entity_id
_entity_poly.type
_entity_poly.pdbx_seq_one_letter_code
_entity_poly.pdbx_strand_id
1 'polypeptide(L)'
;MSKYLFFDNTQAIIVTWSGAMDVKIFIKLRIPGIKRFIDIITYSDNNDNIFSLKLIDTNNNKLLYSESIGYVLKNGRMLNLKETHDILCEKKHEVTYYHDPVTDIIYTKCIFNYLIKKIKP
;
A
#
# COMPACT_ATOMS: atom_id res chain seq x y z
N MET A 1 7.84 -26.70 1.49
CA MET A 1 7.13 -25.66 0.69
C MET A 1 7.09 -24.36 1.49
N SER A 2 8.22 -23.65 1.64
CA SER A 2 8.27 -22.32 2.28
C SER A 2 8.32 -21.26 1.18
N LYS A 3 7.23 -21.11 0.42
CA LYS A 3 7.33 -20.49 -0.91
C LYS A 3 7.55 -18.96 -0.93
N TYR A 4 7.36 -18.20 0.15
CA TYR A 4 7.53 -16.74 0.09
C TYR A 4 8.04 -16.06 1.38
N LEU A 5 7.60 -16.47 2.56
CA LEU A 5 7.92 -15.73 3.81
C LEU A 5 9.34 -15.96 4.36
N PHE A 6 10.07 -16.94 3.84
CA PHE A 6 11.39 -17.36 4.34
C PHE A 6 12.30 -17.85 3.22
N PHE A 7 12.15 -17.29 2.02
CA PHE A 7 12.95 -17.66 0.87
C PHE A 7 14.31 -16.91 0.91
N ASP A 8 15.40 -17.64 0.69
CA ASP A 8 16.74 -17.10 0.39
C ASP A 8 17.40 -16.18 1.45
N ASN A 9 17.22 -16.46 2.75
CA ASN A 9 17.75 -15.61 3.85
C ASN A 9 17.33 -14.13 3.76
N THR A 10 16.32 -13.82 2.94
CA THR A 10 15.78 -12.47 2.83
C THR A 10 14.79 -12.22 3.95
N GLN A 11 14.77 -10.99 4.46
CA GLN A 11 13.84 -10.61 5.49
C GLN A 11 12.51 -10.19 4.86
N ALA A 12 11.45 -10.95 5.16
CA ALA A 12 10.11 -10.62 4.68
C ALA A 12 9.64 -9.26 5.21
N ILE A 13 9.03 -8.48 4.32
CA ILE A 13 8.36 -7.22 4.62
C ILE A 13 6.88 -7.41 4.30
N ILE A 14 6.01 -6.97 5.19
CA ILE A 14 4.57 -6.89 4.92
C ILE A 14 4.25 -5.48 4.42
N VAL A 15 3.56 -5.41 3.28
CA VAL A 15 3.05 -4.16 2.71
C VAL A 15 1.54 -4.11 2.88
N THR A 16 1.02 -3.02 3.41
CA THR A 16 -0.42 -2.80 3.62
C THR A 16 -0.92 -1.56 2.87
N TRP A 17 -2.24 -1.45 2.72
CA TRP A 17 -2.92 -0.27 2.21
C TRP A 17 -3.78 0.34 3.30
N SER A 18 -3.40 1.52 3.82
CA SER A 18 -4.07 2.16 4.97
C SER A 18 -4.36 1.17 6.11
N GLY A 19 -3.44 0.23 6.32
CA GLY A 19 -3.68 -1.03 7.03
C GLY A 19 -3.34 -1.00 8.50
N ALA A 20 -3.64 0.11 9.19
CA ALA A 20 -3.33 0.25 10.61
C ALA A 20 -3.96 -0.86 11.48
N MET A 21 -5.12 -1.38 11.07
CA MET A 21 -5.75 -2.53 11.72
C MET A 21 -5.06 -3.84 11.36
N ASP A 22 -4.68 -4.04 10.11
CA ASP A 22 -3.95 -5.23 9.64
C ASP A 22 -2.64 -5.40 10.40
N VAL A 23 -1.85 -4.32 10.51
CA VAL A 23 -0.59 -4.31 11.27
C VAL A 23 -0.82 -4.72 12.73
N LYS A 24 -1.88 -4.21 13.38
CA LYS A 24 -2.23 -4.60 14.75
C LYS A 24 -2.57 -6.09 14.85
N ILE A 25 -3.29 -6.65 13.88
CA ILE A 25 -3.61 -8.08 13.82
C ILE A 25 -2.32 -8.89 13.66
N PHE A 26 -1.44 -8.53 12.73
CA PHE A 26 -0.16 -9.21 12.52
C PHE A 26 0.73 -9.23 13.76
N ILE A 27 0.83 -8.08 14.46
CA ILE A 27 1.59 -7.99 15.72
C ILE A 27 1.00 -8.92 16.78
N LYS A 28 -0.33 -8.99 16.89
CA LYS A 28 -1.02 -9.89 17.84
C LYS A 28 -0.81 -11.36 17.51
N LEU A 29 -0.77 -11.72 16.23
CA LEU A 29 -0.54 -13.09 15.77
C LEU A 29 0.90 -13.57 15.98
N ARG A 30 1.85 -12.65 16.23
CA ARG A 30 3.27 -12.95 16.53
C ARG A 30 3.91 -13.89 15.48
N ILE A 31 3.60 -13.68 14.20
CA ILE A 31 4.14 -14.51 13.12
C ILE A 31 5.68 -14.32 13.09
N PRO A 32 6.46 -15.40 13.25
CA PRO A 32 7.91 -15.30 13.36
C PRO A 32 8.56 -14.79 12.06
N GLY A 33 9.64 -14.03 12.20
CA GLY A 33 10.47 -13.56 11.09
C GLY A 33 9.97 -12.31 10.35
N ILE A 34 8.74 -11.86 10.59
CA ILE A 34 8.28 -10.56 10.10
C ILE A 34 8.69 -9.48 11.10
N LYS A 35 9.59 -8.58 10.69
CA LYS A 35 10.00 -7.44 11.54
C LYS A 35 9.74 -6.08 10.92
N ARG A 36 9.25 -6.02 9.67
CA ARG A 36 9.02 -4.76 8.98
C ARG A 36 7.65 -4.73 8.32
N PHE A 37 6.94 -3.66 8.62
CA PHE A 37 5.63 -3.34 8.10
C PHE A 37 5.73 -1.98 7.42
N ILE A 38 5.29 -1.94 6.17
CA ILE A 38 5.27 -0.73 5.37
C ILE A 38 3.82 -0.49 4.95
N ASP A 39 3.31 0.70 5.22
CA ASP A 39 1.96 1.07 4.82
C ASP A 39 1.99 2.05 3.65
N ILE A 40 1.09 1.83 2.70
CA ILE A 40 0.83 2.73 1.60
C ILE A 40 -0.46 3.47 1.92
N ILE A 41 -0.40 4.80 1.90
CA ILE A 41 -1.59 5.64 2.06
C ILE A 41 -1.65 6.68 0.95
N THR A 42 -2.84 7.19 0.69
CA THR A 42 -3.01 8.46 -0.02
C THR A 42 -3.48 9.53 0.93
N TYR A 43 -2.95 10.73 0.75
CA TYR A 43 -3.34 11.87 1.58
C TYR A 43 -3.29 13.20 0.82
N SER A 44 -4.29 14.05 1.03
CA SER A 44 -4.26 15.47 0.64
C SER A 44 -3.85 16.32 1.84
N ASP A 45 -2.59 16.75 1.84
CA ASP A 45 -1.98 17.50 2.94
C ASP A 45 -2.64 18.86 3.15
N ASN A 46 -2.98 19.55 2.08
CA ASN A 46 -3.63 20.87 2.15
C ASN A 46 -5.16 20.81 2.13
N ASN A 47 -5.75 19.61 1.96
CA ASN A 47 -7.19 19.45 1.73
C ASN A 47 -7.69 20.23 0.49
N ASP A 48 -6.86 20.27 -0.55
CA ASP A 48 -7.05 21.01 -1.81
C ASP A 48 -7.38 20.09 -2.99
N ASN A 49 -7.76 18.84 -2.71
CA ASN A 49 -7.97 17.77 -3.69
C ASN A 49 -6.72 17.35 -4.48
N ILE A 50 -5.52 17.85 -4.14
CA ILE A 50 -4.26 17.30 -4.62
C ILE A 50 -3.84 16.20 -3.66
N PHE A 51 -3.70 14.98 -4.18
CA PHE A 51 -3.34 13.82 -3.37
C PHE A 51 -1.89 13.41 -3.62
N SER A 52 -1.25 12.97 -2.55
CA SER A 52 0.06 12.30 -2.61
C SER A 52 -0.06 10.86 -2.17
N LEU A 53 0.67 9.98 -2.84
CA LEU A 53 0.88 8.61 -2.44
C LEU A 53 2.09 8.57 -1.51
N LYS A 54 1.94 7.97 -0.33
CA LYS A 54 2.94 7.95 0.73
C LYS A 54 3.28 6.53 1.14
N LEU A 55 4.56 6.27 1.31
CA LEU A 55 5.10 5.01 1.82
C LEU A 55 5.63 5.25 3.23
N ILE A 56 5.10 4.55 4.23
CA ILE A 56 5.39 4.80 5.66
C ILE A 56 5.89 3.52 6.31
N ASP A 57 6.99 3.61 7.06
CA ASP A 57 7.43 2.54 7.95
C ASP A 57 6.60 2.60 9.24
N THR A 58 5.73 1.61 9.47
CA THR A 58 4.79 1.67 10.60
C THR A 58 5.43 1.32 11.94
N ASN A 59 6.68 0.83 11.94
CA ASN A 59 7.38 0.53 13.19
C ASN A 59 7.77 1.82 13.94
N ASN A 60 8.08 2.88 13.22
CA ASN A 60 8.51 4.17 13.76
C ASN A 60 7.75 5.37 13.17
N ASN A 61 6.71 5.11 12.38
CA ASN A 61 5.90 6.11 11.65
C ASN A 61 6.72 7.02 10.74
N LYS A 62 7.89 6.56 10.24
CA LYS A 62 8.73 7.35 9.35
C LYS A 62 8.19 7.33 7.93
N LEU A 63 7.98 8.51 7.34
CA LEU A 63 7.73 8.65 5.91
C LEU A 63 8.99 8.24 5.14
N LEU A 64 8.89 7.19 4.33
CA LEU A 64 9.96 6.68 3.48
C LEU A 64 9.97 7.35 2.10
N TYR A 65 8.78 7.64 1.56
CA TYR A 65 8.62 8.24 0.25
C TYR A 65 7.26 8.94 0.11
N SER A 66 7.20 9.99 -0.70
CA SER A 66 5.95 10.67 -1.06
C SER A 66 6.03 11.24 -2.48
N GLU A 67 5.00 11.03 -3.29
CA GLU A 67 4.87 11.60 -4.64
C GLU A 67 3.44 12.07 -4.87
N SER A 68 3.27 13.22 -5.52
CA SER A 68 1.94 13.68 -5.94
C SER A 68 1.38 12.78 -7.04
N ILE A 69 0.13 12.35 -6.89
CA ILE A 69 -0.60 11.52 -7.86
C ILE A 69 -1.70 12.30 -8.59
N GLY A 70 -1.78 13.61 -8.37
CA GLY A 70 -2.66 14.52 -9.08
C GLY A 70 -3.92 14.92 -8.31
N TYR A 71 -4.83 15.56 -9.06
CA TYR A 71 -6.07 16.13 -8.54
C TYR A 71 -7.22 15.14 -8.66
N VAL A 72 -8.01 14.99 -7.60
CA VAL A 72 -9.25 14.20 -7.59
C VAL A 72 -10.31 14.95 -6.82
N LEU A 73 -11.42 15.31 -7.46
CA LEU A 73 -12.53 15.95 -6.76
C LEU A 73 -13.19 14.97 -5.78
N LYS A 74 -12.94 15.12 -4.48
CA LYS A 74 -13.48 14.24 -3.45
C LYS A 74 -13.71 14.97 -2.13
N ASN A 75 -14.81 14.66 -1.46
CA ASN A 75 -15.00 15.05 -0.08
C ASN A 75 -14.17 14.14 0.83
N GLY A 76 -13.03 14.65 1.31
CA GLY A 76 -12.15 13.95 2.24
C GLY A 76 -10.67 14.03 1.85
N ARG A 77 -9.81 13.61 2.78
CA ARG A 77 -8.34 13.72 2.61
C ARG A 77 -7.66 12.44 2.16
N MET A 78 -8.39 11.34 1.99
CA MET A 78 -7.84 10.05 1.54
C MET A 78 -8.60 9.51 0.35
N LEU A 79 -7.87 8.90 -0.59
CA LEU A 79 -8.45 8.07 -1.64
C LEU A 79 -8.53 6.62 -1.14
N ASN A 80 -9.54 5.89 -1.61
CA ASN A 80 -9.60 4.46 -1.38
C ASN A 80 -8.65 3.72 -2.35
N LEU A 81 -8.50 2.41 -2.13
CA LEU A 81 -7.58 1.57 -2.90
C LEU A 81 -7.90 1.60 -4.41
N LYS A 82 -9.19 1.51 -4.76
CA LYS A 82 -9.65 1.51 -6.15
C LYS A 82 -9.42 2.86 -6.82
N GLU A 83 -9.83 3.95 -6.19
CA GLU A 83 -9.62 5.31 -6.72
C GLU A 83 -8.14 5.57 -7.00
N THR A 84 -7.27 5.15 -6.08
CA THR A 84 -5.83 5.29 -6.25
C THR A 84 -5.31 4.41 -7.39
N HIS A 85 -5.78 3.15 -7.45
CA HIS A 85 -5.40 2.23 -8.51
C HIS A 85 -5.81 2.77 -9.89
N ASP A 86 -7.06 3.24 -10.03
CA ASP A 86 -7.60 3.78 -11.29
C ASP A 86 -6.78 4.98 -11.82
N ILE A 87 -6.18 5.78 -10.91
CA ILE A 87 -5.31 6.92 -11.28
C ILE A 87 -3.94 6.44 -11.79
N LEU A 88 -3.41 5.37 -11.20
CA LEU A 88 -2.02 4.94 -11.41
C LEU A 88 -1.87 3.85 -12.48
N CYS A 89 -2.94 3.12 -12.78
CA CYS A 89 -2.91 1.98 -13.67
C CYS A 89 -4.09 2.01 -14.66
N GLU A 90 -3.77 2.18 -15.94
CA GLU A 90 -4.76 2.15 -17.03
C GLU A 90 -5.22 0.71 -17.37
N LYS A 91 -4.55 -0.32 -16.84
CA LYS A 91 -4.90 -1.71 -17.12
C LYS A 91 -6.11 -2.13 -16.29
N LYS A 92 -7.11 -2.69 -16.97
CA LYS A 92 -8.18 -3.44 -16.32
C LYS A 92 -7.58 -4.73 -15.77
N HIS A 93 -7.59 -4.87 -14.45
CA HIS A 93 -7.37 -6.17 -13.81
C HIS A 93 -8.71 -6.93 -13.81
N GLU A 94 -8.68 -8.22 -14.12
CA GLU A 94 -9.86 -9.07 -14.00
C GLU A 94 -10.23 -9.18 -12.52
N VAL A 95 -11.34 -8.52 -12.16
CA VAL A 95 -11.89 -8.51 -10.81
C VAL A 95 -13.25 -9.16 -10.89
N THR A 96 -13.39 -10.30 -10.20
CA THR A 96 -14.61 -11.10 -10.24
C THR A 96 -15.69 -10.53 -9.30
N TYR A 97 -15.29 -10.00 -8.14
CA TYR A 97 -16.20 -9.46 -7.12
C TYR A 97 -15.66 -8.20 -6.44
N TYR A 98 -16.53 -7.20 -6.25
CA TYR A 98 -16.24 -6.06 -5.37
C TYR A 98 -16.12 -6.56 -3.93
N HIS A 99 -15.09 -6.08 -3.20
CA HIS A 99 -14.73 -6.51 -1.83
C HIS A 99 -14.12 -7.92 -1.70
N ASP A 100 -13.56 -8.46 -2.78
CA ASP A 100 -12.75 -9.67 -2.73
C ASP A 100 -11.32 -9.34 -2.21
N PRO A 101 -10.85 -9.98 -1.11
CA PRO A 101 -9.48 -9.81 -0.62
C PRO A 101 -8.40 -10.05 -1.69
N VAL A 102 -8.68 -10.90 -2.70
CA VAL A 102 -7.75 -11.12 -3.82
C VAL A 102 -7.61 -9.85 -4.66
N THR A 103 -8.70 -9.13 -4.88
CA THR A 103 -8.69 -7.85 -5.60
C THR A 103 -7.88 -6.80 -4.86
N ASP A 104 -8.05 -6.71 -3.54
CA ASP A 104 -7.29 -5.78 -2.72
C ASP A 104 -5.78 -6.07 -2.81
N ILE A 105 -5.38 -7.35 -2.75
CA ILE A 105 -3.99 -7.76 -2.94
C ILE A 105 -3.46 -7.36 -4.32
N ILE A 106 -4.25 -7.54 -5.38
CA ILE A 106 -3.86 -7.18 -6.75
C ILE A 106 -3.63 -5.67 -6.87
N TYR A 107 -4.56 -4.87 -6.36
CA TYR A 107 -4.46 -3.41 -6.41
C TYR A 107 -3.31 -2.89 -5.55
N THR A 108 -3.17 -3.36 -4.31
CA THR A 108 -2.04 -2.97 -3.44
C THR A 108 -0.70 -3.32 -4.08
N LYS A 109 -0.57 -4.52 -4.68
CA LYS A 109 0.64 -4.92 -5.40
C LYS A 109 0.92 -4.03 -6.61
N CYS A 110 -0.10 -3.65 -7.37
CA CYS A 110 0.04 -2.77 -8.52
C CYS A 110 0.56 -1.39 -8.10
N ILE A 111 -0.04 -0.80 -7.06
CA ILE A 111 0.37 0.50 -6.51
C ILE A 111 1.79 0.43 -5.93
N PHE A 112 2.12 -0.63 -5.19
CA PHE A 112 3.48 -0.83 -4.68
C PHE A 112 4.51 -0.90 -5.80
N ASN A 113 4.23 -1.65 -6.88
CA ASN A 113 5.12 -1.73 -8.03
C ASN A 113 5.30 -0.37 -8.74
N TYR A 114 4.24 0.45 -8.78
CA TYR A 114 4.35 1.83 -9.27
C TYR A 114 5.34 2.63 -8.43
N LEU A 115 5.20 2.60 -7.09
CA LEU A 115 6.10 3.30 -6.16
C LEU A 115 7.56 2.86 -6.31
N ILE A 116 7.82 1.55 -6.31
CA ILE A 116 9.20 1.03 -6.40
C ILE A 116 9.89 1.46 -7.70
N LYS A 117 9.15 1.53 -8.82
CA LYS A 117 9.70 2.04 -10.09
C LYS A 117 10.07 3.52 -10.03
N LYS A 118 9.38 4.31 -9.21
CA LYS A 118 9.58 5.75 -9.05
C LYS A 118 10.72 6.09 -8.09
N ILE A 119 10.94 5.24 -7.09
CA ILE A 119 11.95 5.49 -6.06
C ILE A 119 13.36 5.54 -6.65
N LYS A 120 13.66 4.80 -7.74
CA LYS A 120 15.01 4.54 -8.31
C LYS A 120 16.02 4.06 -7.24
N PRO A 121 16.85 3.05 -7.55
CA PRO A 121 17.97 2.71 -6.66
C PRO A 121 19.00 3.85 -6.60
#